data_AF-A0A059BF26-F1
#
_entry.id   AF-A0A059BF26-F1
#
_cell.length_a   1.000
_cell.length_b   1.000
_cell.length_c   1.000
_cell.angle_alpha   90.00
_cell.angle_beta   90.00
_cell.angle_gamma   90.00
#
_symmetry.space_group_name_H-M   'P 1'
#
loop_
_entity.id
_entity.type
_entity.pdbx_description
1 polymer ?
#
loop_
_entity_poly.entity_id
_entity_poly.type
_entity_poly.pdbx_seq_one_letter_code
_entity_poly.pdbx_strand_id
1 'polypeptide(L)'
;MSLLNQLFNRGVFGAKCKTSLTLAISRIKLLQNKRDLQLKLMRKEIAQFLQAGQEPIARIRVEHVIREQNMMAAYAILELFCEFVNARIPIIESQRECPTDLREAIASIIFAAPRCSDVPDLLQIKNLFTTKYGKEFVLAAAELRPESGVNRELIEKLSVCAPPVKIRLKVLKDIAQEHNLEWDCSNTEAELTKKHEDLLAGSKQINNGAVPAQAPTKHVSFQLPPSNGTHDITPAESNKEHARLEVPVTDHKTSSHITNEIETSQKSQDAGMLTDLKIETRPQSSEILERARAAIASAERATAAARAAAELAKIQYGMQKS
;
A
#
# COMPACT_ATOMS: atom_id res chain seq x y z
N MET A 1 28.32 -14.20 19.36
CA MET A 1 28.24 -14.87 18.04
C MET A 1 29.61 -15.45 17.72
N SER A 2 29.71 -16.72 17.33
CA SER A 2 31.01 -17.37 17.07
C SER A 2 31.67 -16.89 15.78
N LEU A 3 33.00 -16.84 15.77
CA LEU A 3 33.87 -16.50 14.64
C LEU A 3 33.63 -17.42 13.42
N LEU A 4 33.32 -18.70 13.67
CA LEU A 4 32.93 -19.66 12.63
C LEU A 4 31.68 -19.22 11.84
N ASN A 5 30.64 -18.76 12.54
CA ASN A 5 29.43 -18.24 11.89
C ASN A 5 29.71 -16.96 11.07
N GLN A 6 30.74 -16.18 11.43
CA GLN A 6 31.13 -15.01 10.63
C GLN A 6 31.86 -15.43 9.35
N LEU A 7 32.73 -16.44 9.40
CA LEU A 7 33.40 -16.99 8.21
C LEU A 7 32.42 -17.62 7.23
N PHE A 8 31.52 -18.50 7.68
CA PHE A 8 30.52 -19.14 6.82
C PHE A 8 29.52 -18.14 6.22
N ASN A 9 29.07 -17.12 6.96
CA ASN A 9 28.19 -16.10 6.39
C ASN A 9 28.90 -15.15 5.42
N ARG A 10 30.22 -14.97 5.50
CA ARG A 10 30.96 -14.01 4.66
C ARG A 10 30.86 -14.35 3.18
N GLY A 11 31.17 -15.59 2.78
CA GLY A 11 31.04 -16.01 1.38
C GLY A 11 29.58 -16.19 0.89
N VAL A 12 28.63 -16.38 1.81
CA VAL A 12 27.20 -16.47 1.49
C VAL A 12 26.57 -15.08 1.31
N PHE A 13 27.15 -14.04 1.93
CA PHE A 13 26.66 -12.66 1.85
C PHE A 13 26.78 -12.09 0.43
N GLY A 14 27.99 -12.07 -0.17
CA GLY A 14 28.20 -11.39 -1.46
C GLY A 14 27.43 -12.02 -2.61
N ALA A 15 27.38 -13.36 -2.66
CA ALA A 15 26.59 -14.08 -3.67
C ALA A 15 25.09 -13.72 -3.61
N LYS A 16 24.50 -13.72 -2.40
CA LYS A 16 23.09 -13.31 -2.21
C LYS A 16 22.88 -11.82 -2.48
N CYS A 17 23.77 -10.97 -1.98
CA CYS A 17 23.71 -9.51 -2.15
C CYS A 17 23.78 -9.13 -3.64
N LYS A 18 24.72 -9.70 -4.40
CA LYS A 18 24.87 -9.53 -5.85
C LYS A 18 23.61 -9.93 -6.61
N THR A 19 22.99 -11.04 -6.21
CA THR A 19 21.76 -11.55 -6.82
C THR A 19 20.59 -10.60 -6.56
N SER A 20 20.31 -10.25 -5.30
CA SER A 20 19.23 -9.32 -4.96
C SER A 20 19.44 -7.91 -5.54
N LEU A 21 20.68 -7.40 -5.61
CA LEU A 21 20.99 -6.13 -6.27
C LEU A 21 20.74 -6.19 -7.78
N THR A 22 21.18 -7.26 -8.45
CA THR A 22 20.96 -7.44 -9.90
C THR A 22 19.46 -7.54 -10.22
N LEU A 23 18.68 -8.22 -9.37
CA LEU A 23 17.22 -8.27 -9.48
C LEU A 23 16.56 -6.90 -9.22
N ALA A 24 17.01 -6.16 -8.19
CA ALA A 24 16.54 -4.81 -7.89
C ALA A 24 16.73 -3.86 -9.09
N ILE A 25 17.95 -3.81 -9.66
CA ILE A 25 18.29 -2.97 -10.82
C ILE A 25 17.39 -3.32 -12.02
N SER A 26 17.27 -4.61 -12.32
CA SER A 26 16.45 -5.10 -13.45
C SER A 26 14.97 -4.76 -13.28
N ARG A 27 14.45 -4.85 -12.05
CA ARG A 27 13.05 -4.54 -11.72
C ARG A 27 12.78 -3.03 -11.70
N ILE A 28 13.72 -2.22 -11.21
CA ILE A 28 13.64 -0.76 -11.26
C ILE A 28 13.55 -0.28 -12.73
N LYS A 29 14.43 -0.77 -13.60
CA LYS A 29 14.43 -0.48 -15.05
C LYS A 29 13.09 -0.81 -15.73
N LEU A 30 12.50 -1.96 -15.40
CA LEU A 30 11.16 -2.32 -15.89
C LEU A 30 10.05 -1.38 -15.37
N LEU A 31 10.10 -1.00 -14.09
CA LEU A 31 9.11 -0.12 -13.49
C LEU A 31 9.21 1.33 -13.98
N GLN A 32 10.41 1.83 -14.27
CA GLN A 32 10.64 3.14 -14.88
C GLN A 32 9.98 3.20 -16.28
N ASN A 33 10.25 2.21 -17.13
CA ASN A 33 9.66 2.10 -18.46
C ASN A 33 8.12 2.05 -18.41
N LYS A 34 7.54 1.33 -17.44
CA LYS A 34 6.09 1.29 -17.22
C LYS A 34 5.54 2.66 -16.79
N ARG A 35 6.19 3.32 -15.84
CA ARG A 35 5.71 4.59 -15.24
C ARG A 35 5.84 5.79 -16.19
N ASP A 36 6.81 5.81 -17.10
CA ASP A 36 6.91 6.86 -18.12
C ASP A 36 5.65 6.91 -19.03
N LEU A 37 5.20 5.76 -19.54
CA LEU A 37 3.96 5.67 -20.31
C LEU A 37 2.73 6.04 -19.46
N GLN A 38 2.67 5.58 -18.21
CA GLN A 38 1.59 5.91 -17.28
C GLN A 38 1.50 7.42 -17.01
N LEU A 39 2.64 8.09 -16.80
CA LEU A 39 2.71 9.54 -16.58
C LEU A 39 2.22 10.34 -17.79
N LYS A 40 2.55 9.91 -19.02
CA LYS A 40 2.07 10.53 -20.25
C LYS A 40 0.54 10.44 -20.37
N LEU A 41 -0.04 9.29 -20.03
CA LEU A 41 -1.50 9.12 -19.98
C LEU A 41 -2.15 9.98 -18.90
N MET A 42 -1.63 9.97 -17.66
CA MET A 42 -2.18 10.75 -16.55
C MET A 42 -2.12 12.27 -16.80
N ARG A 43 -1.08 12.77 -17.48
CA ARG A 43 -0.98 14.20 -17.86
C ARG A 43 -1.98 14.58 -18.96
N LYS A 44 -2.20 13.69 -19.94
CA LYS A 44 -3.26 13.84 -20.94
C LYS A 44 -4.67 13.84 -20.31
N GLU A 45 -4.93 12.99 -19.32
CA GLU A 45 -6.20 13.01 -18.56
C GLU A 45 -6.39 14.35 -17.84
N ILE A 46 -5.36 14.91 -17.21
CA ILE A 46 -5.43 16.24 -16.57
C ILE A 46 -5.76 17.32 -17.59
N ALA A 47 -5.14 17.32 -18.77
CA ALA A 47 -5.46 18.27 -19.84
C ALA A 47 -6.94 18.17 -20.28
N GLN A 48 -7.49 16.95 -20.37
CA GLN A 48 -8.92 16.75 -20.65
C GLN A 48 -9.81 17.29 -19.54
N PHE A 49 -9.46 17.11 -18.27
CA PHE A 49 -10.21 17.69 -17.14
C PHE A 49 -10.15 19.22 -17.13
N LEU A 50 -9.00 19.84 -17.47
CA LEU A 50 -8.87 21.29 -17.61
C LEU A 50 -9.72 21.81 -18.78
N GLN A 51 -9.66 21.18 -19.95
CA GLN A 51 -10.46 21.53 -21.12
C GLN A 51 -11.98 21.41 -20.88
N ALA A 52 -12.39 20.46 -20.01
CA ALA A 52 -13.78 20.28 -19.60
C ALA A 52 -14.22 21.19 -18.43
N GLY A 53 -13.36 22.11 -17.95
CA GLY A 53 -13.64 22.97 -16.78
C GLY A 53 -13.71 22.23 -15.44
N GLN A 54 -13.31 20.95 -15.39
CA GLN A 54 -13.39 20.07 -14.22
C GLN A 54 -12.18 20.25 -13.29
N GLU A 55 -11.85 21.51 -12.97
CA GLU A 55 -10.68 21.87 -12.15
C GLU A 55 -10.55 21.09 -10.82
N PRO A 56 -11.62 20.84 -10.04
CA PRO A 56 -11.49 20.08 -8.79
C PRO A 56 -10.91 18.68 -9.00
N ILE A 57 -11.21 18.04 -10.14
CA ILE A 57 -10.65 16.73 -10.52
C ILE A 57 -9.20 16.89 -10.94
N ALA A 58 -8.87 17.89 -11.77
CA ALA A 58 -7.49 18.20 -12.17
C ALA A 58 -6.58 18.47 -10.96
N ARG A 59 -7.06 19.23 -9.95
CA ARG A 59 -6.35 19.52 -8.70
C ARG A 59 -6.04 18.26 -7.87
N ILE A 60 -6.93 17.27 -7.86
CA ILE A 60 -6.69 15.98 -7.18
C ILE A 60 -5.73 15.10 -8.01
N ARG A 61 -5.94 15.02 -9.33
CA ARG A 61 -5.11 14.17 -10.21
C ARG A 61 -3.68 14.65 -10.35
N VAL A 62 -3.41 15.97 -10.32
CA VAL A 62 -2.02 16.48 -10.40
C VAL A 62 -1.17 16.08 -9.20
N GLU A 63 -1.75 15.91 -8.01
CA GLU A 63 -1.00 15.36 -6.87
C GLU A 63 -0.55 13.92 -7.10
N HIS A 64 -1.38 13.11 -7.75
CA HIS A 64 -0.99 11.74 -8.10
C HIS A 64 0.12 11.74 -9.15
N VAL A 65 0.04 12.59 -10.19
CA VAL A 65 1.14 12.79 -11.15
C VAL A 65 2.44 13.18 -10.44
N ILE A 66 2.41 14.12 -9.49
CA ILE A 66 3.61 14.53 -8.74
C ILE A 66 4.17 13.39 -7.87
N ARG A 67 3.30 12.56 -7.25
CA ARG A 67 3.73 11.38 -6.48
C ARG A 67 4.42 10.34 -7.37
N GLU A 68 3.89 10.05 -8.56
CA GLU A 68 4.52 9.12 -9.51
C GLU A 68 5.81 9.70 -10.13
N GLN A 69 5.87 11.02 -10.39
CA GLN A 69 7.10 11.71 -10.81
C GLN A 69 8.20 11.64 -9.74
N ASN A 70 7.85 11.83 -8.46
CA ASN A 70 8.79 11.68 -7.36
C ASN A 70 9.26 10.22 -7.22
N MET A 71 8.37 9.24 -7.40
CA MET A 71 8.74 7.82 -7.39
C MET A 71 9.71 7.47 -8.54
N MET A 72 9.50 8.03 -9.73
CA MET A 72 10.43 7.91 -10.87
C MET A 72 11.81 8.48 -10.56
N ALA A 73 11.88 9.66 -9.94
CA ALA A 73 13.15 10.26 -9.53
C ALA A 73 13.86 9.44 -8.44
N ALA A 74 13.11 8.96 -7.44
CA ALA A 74 13.65 8.06 -6.40
C ALA A 74 14.21 6.76 -6.99
N TYR A 75 13.57 6.20 -8.02
CA TYR A 75 14.03 5.01 -8.71
C TYR A 75 15.34 5.23 -9.47
N ALA A 76 15.54 6.36 -10.15
CA ALA A 76 16.82 6.67 -10.80
C ALA A 76 17.98 6.77 -9.78
N ILE A 77 17.73 7.35 -8.60
CA ILE A 77 18.71 7.41 -7.51
C ILE A 77 19.01 6.00 -6.96
N LEU A 78 17.98 5.17 -6.76
CA LEU A 78 18.12 3.81 -6.23
C LEU A 78 18.79 2.84 -7.20
N GLU A 79 18.54 2.99 -8.51
CA GLU A 79 19.22 2.28 -9.58
C GLU A 79 20.73 2.52 -9.51
N LEU A 80 21.13 3.80 -9.53
CA LEU A 80 22.53 4.22 -9.42
C LEU A 80 23.19 3.70 -8.14
N PHE A 81 22.53 3.81 -6.99
CA PHE A 81 23.05 3.28 -5.73
C PHE A 81 23.15 1.76 -5.73
N CYS A 82 22.20 1.04 -6.32
CA CYS A 82 22.28 -0.42 -6.43
C CYS A 82 23.44 -0.84 -7.34
N GLU A 83 23.66 -0.19 -8.48
CA GLU A 83 24.80 -0.46 -9.36
C GLU A 83 26.14 -0.13 -8.69
N PHE A 84 26.22 1.02 -8.01
CA PHE A 84 27.41 1.48 -7.29
C PHE A 84 27.84 0.54 -6.15
N VAL A 85 26.87 -0.01 -5.41
CA VAL A 85 27.06 -1.00 -4.35
C VAL A 85 27.39 -2.38 -4.96
N ASN A 86 26.70 -2.80 -6.02
CA ASN A 86 26.93 -4.07 -6.71
C ASN A 86 28.35 -4.20 -7.25
N ALA A 87 28.90 -3.10 -7.80
CA ALA A 87 30.29 -3.03 -8.26
C ALA A 87 31.34 -3.16 -7.14
N ARG A 88 30.95 -2.95 -5.86
CA ARG A 88 31.87 -2.89 -4.71
C ARG A 88 31.65 -4.01 -3.68
N ILE A 89 30.88 -5.04 -4.01
CA ILE A 89 30.61 -6.19 -3.13
C ILE A 89 31.87 -6.82 -2.51
N PRO A 90 33.00 -7.03 -3.21
CA PRO A 90 34.21 -7.58 -2.58
C PRO A 90 34.77 -6.70 -1.44
N ILE A 91 34.60 -5.38 -1.53
CA ILE A 91 34.98 -4.44 -0.46
C ILE A 91 34.02 -4.58 0.73
N ILE A 92 32.71 -4.63 0.45
CA ILE A 92 31.64 -4.84 1.45
C ILE A 92 31.83 -6.20 2.16
N GLU A 93 32.20 -7.26 1.45
CA GLU A 93 32.50 -8.57 2.03
C GLU A 93 33.76 -8.54 2.90
N SER A 94 34.80 -7.81 2.48
CA SER A 94 36.08 -7.79 3.18
C SER A 94 36.06 -7.02 4.51
N GLN A 95 35.38 -5.87 4.55
CA GLN A 95 35.36 -5.01 5.73
C GLN A 95 34.30 -5.44 6.76
N ARG A 96 34.56 -5.22 8.05
CA ARG A 96 33.60 -5.50 9.13
C ARG A 96 32.52 -4.43 9.24
N GLU A 97 32.91 -3.18 9.03
CA GLU A 97 32.06 -1.99 9.15
C GLU A 97 31.64 -1.48 7.76
N CYS A 98 30.73 -0.51 7.73
CA CYS A 98 30.24 0.06 6.49
C CYS A 98 31.26 1.10 5.97
N PRO A 99 31.86 0.91 4.77
CA PRO A 99 32.83 1.87 4.24
C PRO A 99 32.19 3.25 4.09
N THR A 100 32.91 4.32 4.45
CA THR A 100 32.45 5.72 4.37
C THR A 100 31.83 6.03 3.01
N ASP A 101 32.54 5.66 1.96
CA ASP A 101 32.25 5.97 0.56
C ASP A 101 31.05 5.17 0.01
N LEU A 102 30.60 4.15 0.77
CA LEU A 102 29.41 3.35 0.48
C LEU A 102 28.24 3.66 1.42
N ARG A 103 28.48 4.38 2.52
CA ARG A 103 27.50 4.60 3.59
C ARG A 103 26.23 5.24 3.08
N GLU A 104 26.34 6.24 2.20
CA GLU A 104 25.17 6.92 1.62
C GLU A 104 24.33 5.96 0.78
N ALA A 105 24.93 5.27 -0.20
CA ALA A 105 24.21 4.35 -1.08
C ALA A 105 23.54 3.21 -0.29
N ILE A 106 24.26 2.62 0.68
CA ILE A 106 23.74 1.52 1.51
C ILE A 106 22.61 2.00 2.44
N ALA A 107 22.79 3.12 3.14
CA ALA A 107 21.75 3.69 4.00
C ALA A 107 20.51 4.09 3.20
N SER A 108 20.70 4.65 2.00
CA SER A 108 19.63 5.05 1.08
C SER A 108 18.79 3.86 0.59
N ILE A 109 19.44 2.75 0.23
CA ILE A 109 18.75 1.49 -0.10
C ILE A 109 17.95 0.95 1.10
N ILE A 110 18.53 0.98 2.31
CA ILE A 110 17.87 0.55 3.55
C ILE A 110 16.64 1.41 3.88
N PHE A 111 16.75 2.73 3.69
CA PHE A 111 15.67 3.70 3.89
C PHE A 111 14.52 3.52 2.88
N ALA A 112 14.84 3.24 1.61
CA ALA A 112 13.85 3.02 0.55
C ALA A 112 13.16 1.65 0.63
N ALA A 113 13.84 0.62 1.12
CA ALA A 113 13.33 -0.76 1.17
C ALA A 113 11.88 -0.94 1.71
N PRO A 114 11.46 -0.30 2.83
CA PRO A 114 10.07 -0.37 3.30
C PRO A 114 9.10 0.59 2.58
N ARG A 115 9.59 1.49 1.73
CA ARG A 115 8.82 2.54 1.04
C ARG A 115 8.52 2.19 -0.43
N CYS A 116 9.34 1.33 -1.05
CA CYS A 116 9.21 0.92 -2.44
C CYS A 116 8.67 -0.52 -2.55
N SER A 117 7.38 -0.72 -2.24
CA SER A 117 6.70 -2.04 -2.28
C SER A 117 6.84 -2.79 -3.61
N ASP A 118 6.93 -2.05 -4.72
CA ASP A 118 7.05 -2.59 -6.07
C ASP A 118 8.42 -3.29 -6.31
N VAL A 119 9.42 -3.07 -5.42
CA VAL A 119 10.78 -3.62 -5.53
C VAL A 119 11.16 -4.42 -4.27
N PRO A 120 10.58 -5.63 -4.06
CA PRO A 120 10.75 -6.42 -2.83
C PRO A 120 12.20 -6.87 -2.59
N ASP A 121 13.07 -6.83 -3.61
CA ASP A 121 14.49 -7.15 -3.50
C ASP A 121 15.24 -6.17 -2.58
N LEU A 122 14.80 -4.90 -2.51
CA LEU A 122 15.36 -3.91 -1.59
C LEU A 122 15.17 -4.34 -0.13
N LEU A 123 14.07 -5.04 0.19
CA LEU A 123 13.84 -5.61 1.53
C LEU A 123 14.78 -6.79 1.79
N GLN A 124 15.09 -7.61 0.78
CA GLN A 124 16.14 -8.65 0.90
C GLN A 124 17.52 -8.03 1.15
N ILE A 125 17.87 -6.97 0.41
CA ILE A 125 19.13 -6.25 0.56
C ILE A 125 19.24 -5.61 1.95
N LYS A 126 18.17 -4.98 2.45
CA LYS A 126 18.06 -4.50 3.84
C LYS A 126 18.29 -5.62 4.86
N ASN A 127 17.70 -6.80 4.67
CA ASN A 127 17.88 -7.94 5.58
C ASN A 127 19.32 -8.49 5.56
N LEU A 128 19.96 -8.50 4.39
CA LEU A 128 21.39 -8.85 4.28
C LEU A 128 22.27 -7.82 5.01
N PHE A 129 22.04 -6.52 4.83
CA PHE A 129 22.77 -5.48 5.57
C PHE A 129 22.46 -5.49 7.08
N THR A 130 21.25 -5.86 7.49
CA THR A 130 20.89 -6.09 8.92
C THR A 130 21.75 -7.20 9.52
N THR A 131 22.04 -8.25 8.73
CA THR A 131 22.90 -9.37 9.14
C THR A 131 24.39 -9.00 9.13
N LYS A 132 24.81 -8.16 8.19
CA LYS A 132 26.21 -7.73 7.99
C LYS A 132 26.67 -6.66 8.99
N TYR A 133 25.86 -5.62 9.21
CA TYR A 133 26.21 -4.43 10.01
C TYR A 133 25.35 -4.26 11.28
N GLY A 134 24.37 -5.14 11.51
CA GLY A 134 23.54 -5.14 12.71
C GLY A 134 22.29 -4.27 12.60
N LYS A 135 21.43 -4.39 13.63
CA LYS A 135 20.12 -3.72 13.67
C LYS A 135 20.23 -2.20 13.83
N GLU A 136 21.11 -1.70 14.69
CA GLU A 136 21.22 -0.24 14.94
C GLU A 136 21.63 0.56 13.70
N PHE A 137 22.53 0.03 12.86
CA PHE A 137 22.87 0.67 11.58
C PHE A 137 21.64 0.78 10.66
N VAL A 138 20.83 -0.28 10.61
CA VAL A 138 19.61 -0.34 9.79
C VAL A 138 18.48 0.51 10.35
N LEU A 139 18.34 0.60 11.68
CA LEU A 139 17.39 1.50 12.34
C LEU A 139 17.78 2.97 12.15
N ALA A 140 19.06 3.31 12.34
CA ALA A 140 19.56 4.67 12.12
C ALA A 140 19.25 5.20 10.71
N ALA A 141 19.45 4.37 9.68
CA ALA A 141 19.08 4.68 8.30
C ALA A 141 17.56 4.74 8.07
N ALA A 142 16.78 3.81 8.65
CA ALA A 142 15.32 3.76 8.44
C ALA A 142 14.56 4.90 9.15
N GLU A 143 15.05 5.32 10.31
CA GLU A 143 14.49 6.37 11.20
C GLU A 143 15.05 7.77 10.91
N LEU A 144 16.03 7.92 10.02
CA LEU A 144 16.75 9.17 9.74
C LEU A 144 17.38 9.82 10.98
N ARG A 145 18.04 9.01 11.82
CA ARG A 145 18.83 9.52 12.96
C ARG A 145 19.94 10.48 12.48
N PRO A 146 20.48 11.35 13.36
CA PRO A 146 21.74 12.06 13.08
C PRO A 146 22.83 11.07 12.63
N GLU A 147 23.67 11.48 11.68
CA GLU A 147 24.65 10.63 10.99
C GLU A 147 24.10 9.37 10.29
N SER A 148 22.78 9.30 10.01
CA SER A 148 22.18 8.22 9.20
C SER A 148 22.79 8.11 7.80
N GLY A 149 23.24 9.24 7.22
CA GLY A 149 23.91 9.31 5.93
C GLY A 149 23.00 9.04 4.72
N VAL A 150 21.68 8.98 4.91
CA VAL A 150 20.72 8.76 3.81
C VAL A 150 20.72 9.95 2.85
N ASN A 151 20.70 9.70 1.54
CA ASN A 151 20.68 10.73 0.51
C ASN A 151 19.47 11.66 0.67
N ARG A 152 19.73 12.97 0.70
CA ARG A 152 18.71 13.98 1.01
C ARG A 152 17.62 14.08 -0.05
N GLU A 153 17.96 14.03 -1.34
CA GLU A 153 16.94 14.07 -2.39
C GLU A 153 16.03 12.84 -2.32
N LEU A 154 16.58 11.65 -2.08
CA LEU A 154 15.79 10.42 -1.91
C LEU A 154 14.80 10.50 -0.74
N ILE A 155 15.17 11.14 0.38
CA ILE A 155 14.25 11.43 1.49
C ILE A 155 13.10 12.32 1.00
N GLU A 156 13.43 13.40 0.29
CA GLU A 156 12.44 14.38 -0.19
C GLU A 156 11.50 13.77 -1.25
N LYS A 157 11.98 12.86 -2.13
CA LYS A 157 11.12 12.14 -3.10
C LYS A 157 10.25 11.06 -2.46
N LEU A 158 10.76 10.30 -1.49
CA LEU A 158 10.04 9.20 -0.83
C LEU A 158 9.24 9.65 0.41
N SER A 159 9.16 10.96 0.68
CA SER A 159 8.37 11.51 1.78
C SER A 159 6.87 11.47 1.47
N VAL A 160 6.07 10.96 2.41
CA VAL A 160 4.61 10.96 2.32
C VAL A 160 4.06 12.32 2.74
N CYS A 161 4.28 13.32 1.90
CA CYS A 161 3.85 14.71 2.11
C CYS A 161 2.92 15.17 0.97
N ALA A 162 2.04 16.14 1.25
CA ALA A 162 1.22 16.77 0.22
C ALA A 162 2.09 17.72 -0.64
N PRO A 163 2.07 17.63 -1.97
CA PRO A 163 2.88 18.52 -2.82
C PRO A 163 2.54 20.01 -2.58
N PRO A 164 3.54 20.90 -2.39
CA PRO A 164 3.28 22.32 -2.15
C PRO A 164 2.44 22.96 -3.25
N VAL A 165 1.59 23.93 -2.88
CA VAL A 165 0.70 24.68 -3.80
C VAL A 165 1.44 25.15 -5.06
N LYS A 166 2.63 25.74 -4.89
CA LYS A 166 3.49 26.21 -5.99
C LYS A 166 3.89 25.10 -6.97
N ILE A 167 4.11 23.87 -6.50
CA ILE A 167 4.45 22.72 -7.35
C ILE A 167 3.20 22.19 -8.07
N ARG A 168 2.07 22.09 -7.36
CA ARG A 168 0.77 21.69 -7.96
C ARG A 168 0.37 22.65 -9.09
N LEU A 169 0.46 23.96 -8.84
CA LEU A 169 0.20 25.00 -9.85
C LEU A 169 1.18 24.96 -11.01
N LYS A 170 2.49 24.77 -10.75
CA LYS A 170 3.47 24.67 -11.83
C LYS A 170 3.16 23.49 -12.75
N VAL A 171 2.95 22.30 -12.20
CA VAL A 171 2.68 21.10 -13.02
C VAL A 171 1.36 21.20 -13.79
N LEU A 172 0.33 21.87 -13.24
CA LEU A 172 -0.89 22.18 -14.02
C LEU A 172 -0.60 23.14 -15.19
N LYS A 173 0.17 24.23 -14.97
CA LYS A 173 0.58 25.17 -16.03
C LYS A 173 1.45 24.48 -17.10
N ASP A 174 2.41 23.65 -16.68
CA ASP A 174 3.27 22.84 -17.55
C ASP A 174 2.43 21.87 -18.42
N ILE A 175 1.34 21.28 -17.89
CA ILE A 175 0.42 20.40 -18.63
C ILE A 175 -0.47 21.20 -19.60
N ALA A 176 -1.03 22.33 -19.16
CA ALA A 176 -1.85 23.17 -20.02
C ALA A 176 -1.06 23.67 -21.24
N GLN A 177 0.19 24.09 -21.04
CA GLN A 177 1.09 24.51 -22.11
C GLN A 177 1.44 23.36 -23.08
N GLU A 178 1.75 22.16 -22.57
CA GLU A 178 2.05 20.98 -23.42
C GLU A 178 0.89 20.57 -24.33
N HIS A 179 -0.34 20.82 -23.90
CA HIS A 179 -1.55 20.54 -24.67
C HIS A 179 -2.14 21.77 -25.39
N ASN A 180 -1.45 22.91 -25.40
CA ASN A 180 -1.87 24.18 -26.02
C ASN A 180 -3.25 24.67 -25.53
N LEU A 181 -3.52 24.55 -24.23
CA LEU A 181 -4.77 24.99 -23.59
C LEU A 181 -4.62 26.40 -22.98
N GLU A 182 -5.45 27.34 -23.41
CA GLU A 182 -5.62 28.64 -22.76
C GLU A 182 -6.41 28.46 -21.46
N TRP A 183 -5.69 28.16 -20.37
CA TRP A 183 -6.27 27.93 -19.04
C TRP A 183 -5.92 29.06 -18.06
N ASP A 184 -6.94 29.76 -17.54
CA ASP A 184 -6.77 30.68 -16.42
C ASP A 184 -6.62 29.90 -15.10
N CYS A 185 -5.44 30.00 -14.49
CA CYS A 185 -5.16 29.36 -13.23
C CYS A 185 -5.78 30.05 -12.00
N SER A 186 -6.33 31.26 -12.13
CA SER A 186 -6.66 32.15 -11.00
C SER A 186 -7.63 31.53 -10.00
N ASN A 187 -8.68 30.87 -10.49
CA ASN A 187 -9.65 30.14 -9.64
C ASN A 187 -8.97 29.02 -8.84
N THR A 188 -8.16 28.20 -9.50
CA THR A 188 -7.44 27.10 -8.86
C THR A 188 -6.31 27.56 -7.95
N GLU A 189 -5.65 28.69 -8.23
CA GLU A 189 -4.64 29.30 -7.36
C GLU A 189 -5.27 29.84 -6.06
N ALA A 190 -6.43 30.50 -6.14
CA ALA A 190 -7.20 30.91 -4.98
C ALA A 190 -7.68 29.70 -4.15
N GLU A 191 -8.27 28.70 -4.80
CA GLU A 191 -8.77 27.47 -4.15
C GLU A 191 -7.67 26.64 -3.48
N LEU A 192 -6.49 26.51 -4.10
CA LEU A 192 -5.35 25.81 -3.48
C LEU A 192 -4.71 26.60 -2.32
N THR A 193 -4.98 27.90 -2.23
CA THR A 193 -4.46 28.80 -1.18
C THR A 193 -5.44 28.95 0.00
N LYS A 194 -6.71 28.58 -0.16
CA LYS A 194 -7.68 28.52 0.94
C LYS A 194 -7.17 27.56 2.03
N LYS A 195 -6.83 28.12 3.19
CA LYS A 195 -6.78 27.35 4.43
C LYS A 195 -8.18 26.82 4.71
N HIS A 196 -8.30 25.52 4.91
CA HIS A 196 -9.47 24.94 5.53
C HIS A 196 -9.47 25.38 7.00
N GLU A 197 -10.56 26.04 7.43
CA GLU A 197 -10.82 26.30 8.85
C GLU A 197 -10.73 24.98 9.62
N ASP A 198 -9.97 24.98 10.72
CA ASP A 198 -9.74 23.76 11.48
C ASP A 198 -11.00 23.41 12.29
N LEU A 199 -11.82 22.52 11.74
CA LEU A 199 -13.08 22.08 12.34
C LEU A 199 -12.91 21.35 13.69
N LEU A 200 -11.66 21.12 14.13
CA LEU A 200 -11.33 20.67 15.49
C LEU A 200 -11.22 21.83 16.51
N ALA A 201 -11.45 23.08 16.09
CA ALA A 201 -11.64 24.24 16.98
C ALA A 201 -12.94 24.11 17.81
N GLY A 202 -12.89 23.28 18.84
CA GLY A 202 -14.02 22.94 19.70
C GLY A 202 -14.71 24.19 20.26
N SER A 203 -16.03 24.28 20.03
CA SER A 203 -16.84 25.48 20.30
C SER A 203 -16.66 26.02 21.71
N LYS A 204 -16.20 27.28 21.79
CA LYS A 204 -16.03 28.04 23.03
C LYS A 204 -16.70 29.41 22.96
N GLN A 205 -18.02 29.43 23.03
CA GLN A 205 -18.73 30.14 24.10
C GLN A 205 -20.24 29.94 23.99
N ILE A 206 -20.82 29.28 25.00
CA ILE A 206 -22.24 29.45 25.32
C ILE A 206 -22.32 30.75 26.13
N ASN A 207 -23.16 31.70 25.72
CA ASN A 207 -23.57 32.79 26.59
C ASN A 207 -25.08 32.98 26.50
N ASN A 208 -25.73 33.14 27.65
CA ASN A 208 -27.19 33.09 27.75
C ASN A 208 -27.79 34.49 27.56
N GLY A 209 -28.79 34.59 26.69
CA GLY A 209 -29.60 35.80 26.50
C GLY A 209 -31.04 35.41 26.19
N ALA A 210 -31.86 35.18 27.22
CA ALA A 210 -33.22 34.65 27.08
C ALA A 210 -34.30 35.67 27.48
N VAL A 211 -35.19 35.99 26.53
CA VAL A 211 -36.55 36.52 26.75
C VAL A 211 -37.46 35.86 25.69
N PRO A 212 -38.72 35.47 25.98
CA PRO A 212 -39.44 34.46 25.19
C PRO A 212 -40.66 34.95 24.38
N ALA A 213 -41.37 33.99 23.77
CA ALA A 213 -42.64 34.08 23.03
C ALA A 213 -42.54 34.60 21.57
N GLN A 214 -43.35 34.14 20.60
CA GLN A 214 -44.46 33.16 20.63
C GLN A 214 -44.56 32.41 19.29
N ALA A 215 -45.25 31.28 19.23
CA ALA A 215 -45.34 30.41 18.04
C ALA A 215 -46.76 30.30 17.46
N PRO A 216 -46.91 30.08 16.13
CA PRO A 216 -48.08 29.42 15.54
C PRO A 216 -47.80 27.96 15.20
N THR A 217 -48.77 27.08 15.42
CA THR A 217 -48.66 25.62 15.22
C THR A 217 -49.03 25.17 13.81
N LYS A 218 -48.32 24.16 13.29
CA LYS A 218 -48.87 23.16 12.36
C LYS A 218 -48.30 21.77 12.68
N HIS A 219 -49.17 20.88 13.15
CA HIS A 219 -48.84 19.46 13.35
C HIS A 219 -48.97 18.69 12.04
N VAL A 220 -47.96 17.86 11.72
CA VAL A 220 -48.15 16.54 11.10
C VAL A 220 -47.20 15.59 11.82
N SER A 221 -47.72 14.48 12.34
CA SER A 221 -46.91 13.44 13.01
C SER A 221 -46.88 12.19 12.14
N PHE A 222 -45.70 11.63 11.90
CA PHE A 222 -45.54 10.36 11.20
C PHE A 222 -45.41 9.22 12.21
N GLN A 223 -46.44 8.36 12.28
CA GLN A 223 -46.40 7.07 12.97
C GLN A 223 -46.45 5.94 11.93
N LEU A 224 -45.64 4.90 12.13
CA LEU A 224 -45.72 3.67 11.34
C LEU A 224 -46.77 2.72 11.94
N PRO A 225 -47.63 2.09 11.11
CA PRO A 225 -48.31 0.84 11.45
C PRO A 225 -47.54 -0.40 10.91
N PRO A 226 -47.84 -1.63 11.41
CA PRO A 226 -47.02 -2.83 11.18
C PRO A 226 -47.59 -3.82 10.14
N SER A 227 -46.92 -4.98 10.02
CA SER A 227 -47.21 -6.10 9.11
C SER A 227 -48.46 -6.93 9.47
N ASN A 228 -49.14 -7.53 8.48
CA ASN A 228 -49.08 -8.98 8.17
C ASN A 228 -50.38 -9.57 7.55
N GLY A 229 -50.27 -10.31 6.42
CA GLY A 229 -51.29 -11.22 5.86
C GLY A 229 -52.58 -10.61 5.25
N THR A 230 -53.42 -11.33 4.49
CA THR A 230 -53.28 -12.68 3.87
C THR A 230 -54.45 -12.94 2.88
N HIS A 231 -54.20 -13.66 1.75
CA HIS A 231 -55.20 -14.42 0.93
C HIS A 231 -56.34 -13.62 0.22
N ASP A 232 -56.87 -13.98 -0.97
CA ASP A 232 -56.42 -14.86 -2.07
C ASP A 232 -57.20 -14.60 -3.39
N ILE A 233 -57.04 -15.47 -4.40
CA ILE A 233 -57.89 -15.72 -5.60
C ILE A 233 -57.38 -15.16 -6.96
N THR A 234 -56.83 -16.12 -7.69
CA THR A 234 -56.42 -16.30 -9.11
C THR A 234 -57.59 -16.17 -10.13
N PRO A 235 -57.41 -16.24 -11.50
CA PRO A 235 -56.70 -17.31 -12.24
C PRO A 235 -56.02 -17.01 -13.60
N ALA A 236 -55.38 -18.08 -14.13
CA ALA A 236 -54.85 -18.32 -15.49
C ALA A 236 -53.66 -17.42 -15.95
N GLU A 237 -52.43 -17.91 -16.14
CA GLU A 237 -51.92 -18.91 -17.12
C GLU A 237 -51.73 -18.32 -18.56
N SER A 238 -50.64 -18.59 -19.30
CA SER A 238 -49.69 -19.70 -19.20
C SER A 238 -48.24 -19.40 -19.65
N ASN A 239 -47.30 -20.20 -19.11
CA ASN A 239 -46.01 -20.70 -19.64
C ASN A 239 -45.07 -19.86 -20.58
N LYS A 240 -43.83 -19.67 -20.09
CA LYS A 240 -42.51 -20.09 -20.67
C LYS A 240 -42.08 -19.51 -22.05
N GLU A 241 -40.80 -19.51 -22.45
CA GLU A 241 -39.62 -20.26 -21.97
C GLU A 241 -38.30 -19.44 -22.08
N HIS A 242 -37.17 -19.99 -21.62
CA HIS A 242 -35.85 -19.35 -21.76
C HIS A 242 -35.22 -19.58 -23.15
N ALA A 243 -34.64 -18.54 -23.74
CA ALA A 243 -33.68 -18.66 -24.84
C ALA A 243 -32.54 -17.63 -24.71
N ARG A 244 -31.36 -18.00 -25.22
CA ARG A 244 -30.10 -17.23 -25.19
C ARG A 244 -29.48 -17.31 -26.58
N LEU A 245 -29.05 -16.18 -27.14
CA LEU A 245 -28.39 -16.09 -28.46
C LEU A 245 -26.93 -15.63 -28.21
N GLU A 246 -25.86 -16.33 -28.63
CA GLU A 246 -25.41 -16.61 -30.03
C GLU A 246 -24.94 -15.31 -30.75
N VAL A 247 -23.88 -15.24 -31.58
CA VAL A 247 -22.87 -16.18 -32.13
C VAL A 247 -21.64 -15.33 -32.61
N PRO A 248 -20.42 -15.83 -33.00
CA PRO A 248 -20.24 -16.77 -34.13
C PRO A 248 -19.07 -17.79 -34.07
N VAL A 249 -19.02 -18.61 -35.12
CA VAL A 249 -18.03 -19.67 -35.40
C VAL A 249 -17.42 -19.45 -36.79
N THR A 250 -16.18 -19.90 -37.01
CA THR A 250 -15.70 -20.33 -38.33
C THR A 250 -14.70 -21.48 -38.18
N ASP A 251 -14.86 -22.52 -39.00
CA ASP A 251 -14.01 -23.72 -39.05
C ASP A 251 -12.84 -23.56 -40.04
N HIS A 252 -11.81 -24.42 -39.92
CA HIS A 252 -11.48 -25.43 -40.95
C HIS A 252 -10.30 -26.35 -40.55
N LYS A 253 -10.29 -27.56 -41.11
CA LYS A 253 -9.35 -28.68 -40.86
C LYS A 253 -8.03 -28.54 -41.65
N THR A 254 -6.97 -29.24 -41.20
CA THR A 254 -6.33 -30.34 -41.97
C THR A 254 -5.33 -31.16 -41.13
N SER A 255 -5.21 -32.44 -41.51
CA SER A 255 -4.41 -33.54 -40.94
C SER A 255 -2.88 -33.37 -41.00
N SER A 256 -2.14 -33.98 -40.07
CA SER A 256 -1.23 -35.11 -40.41
C SER A 256 -0.62 -35.81 -39.18
N HIS A 257 -0.27 -37.09 -39.35
CA HIS A 257 0.40 -37.96 -38.37
C HIS A 257 1.87 -37.59 -38.14
N ILE A 258 2.44 -38.01 -37.00
CA ILE A 258 3.44 -39.11 -36.95
C ILE A 258 3.52 -39.68 -35.52
N THR A 259 3.84 -40.97 -35.42
CA THR A 259 3.92 -41.76 -34.18
C THR A 259 5.30 -41.67 -33.51
N ASN A 260 5.39 -42.06 -32.24
CA ASN A 260 6.08 -43.30 -31.85
C ASN A 260 5.82 -43.66 -30.37
N GLU A 261 5.90 -44.95 -30.07
CA GLU A 261 5.49 -45.59 -28.80
C GLU A 261 6.72 -45.95 -27.93
N ILE A 262 6.49 -46.44 -26.69
CA ILE A 262 7.11 -47.65 -26.08
C ILE A 262 6.57 -47.89 -24.63
N GLU A 263 6.46 -49.17 -24.21
CA GLU A 263 5.66 -49.66 -23.05
C GLU A 263 6.32 -50.88 -22.35
N THR A 264 6.25 -51.14 -21.03
CA THR A 264 6.40 -50.25 -19.86
C THR A 264 7.49 -50.79 -18.89
N SER A 265 7.34 -51.79 -17.98
CA SER A 265 6.16 -52.33 -17.25
C SER A 265 6.58 -53.15 -16.01
N GLN A 266 6.00 -52.85 -14.82
CA GLN A 266 5.92 -53.74 -13.62
C GLN A 266 7.29 -54.12 -12.96
N LYS A 267 7.50 -54.72 -11.76
CA LYS A 267 6.78 -55.19 -10.52
C LYS A 267 7.90 -55.47 -9.47
N SER A 268 7.75 -55.64 -8.14
CA SER A 268 6.77 -55.29 -7.06
C SER A 268 7.29 -55.82 -5.70
N GLN A 269 6.70 -55.39 -4.55
CA GLN A 269 6.86 -55.95 -3.17
C GLN A 269 8.24 -55.70 -2.47
N ASP A 270 8.36 -55.58 -1.13
CA ASP A 270 7.36 -55.62 -0.03
C ASP A 270 7.74 -54.74 1.21
N ALA A 271 6.77 -54.57 2.12
CA ALA A 271 6.86 -54.30 3.58
C ALA A 271 7.71 -53.12 4.15
N GLY A 272 7.03 -52.14 4.75
CA GLY A 272 7.57 -51.10 5.65
C GLY A 272 6.42 -50.28 6.29
N MET A 273 6.55 -49.83 7.55
CA MET A 273 5.39 -49.46 8.38
C MET A 273 5.49 -48.10 9.12
N LEU A 274 4.32 -47.46 9.31
CA LEU A 274 3.93 -46.32 10.20
C LEU A 274 4.03 -44.84 9.73
N THR A 275 2.86 -44.20 9.86
CA THR A 275 2.54 -42.79 10.27
C THR A 275 2.50 -41.58 9.31
N ASP A 276 1.40 -40.84 9.48
CA ASP A 276 1.13 -39.40 9.28
C ASP A 276 1.30 -38.73 7.90
N LEU A 277 0.35 -39.05 7.00
CA LEU A 277 -0.14 -38.08 6.01
C LEU A 277 -1.03 -37.03 6.69
N LYS A 278 -0.53 -35.81 6.85
CA LYS A 278 -1.27 -34.68 7.44
C LYS A 278 -2.34 -34.15 6.46
N ILE A 279 -3.53 -34.72 6.50
CA ILE A 279 -4.73 -34.20 5.81
C ILE A 279 -5.20 -32.93 6.52
N GLU A 280 -5.28 -31.80 5.81
CA GLU A 280 -5.85 -30.57 6.36
C GLU A 280 -7.39 -30.64 6.37
N THR A 281 -7.92 -31.28 7.42
CA THR A 281 -9.36 -31.36 7.68
C THR A 281 -9.96 -29.96 7.85
N ARG A 282 -10.89 -29.61 6.96
CA ARG A 282 -11.74 -28.42 7.06
C ARG A 282 -12.41 -28.39 8.45
N PRO A 283 -12.14 -27.39 9.31
CA PRO A 283 -12.61 -27.39 10.69
C PRO A 283 -14.13 -27.38 10.76
N GLN A 284 -14.70 -28.19 11.66
CA GLN A 284 -16.15 -28.30 11.81
C GLN A 284 -16.73 -27.02 12.41
N SER A 285 -18.00 -26.72 12.09
CA SER A 285 -18.67 -25.46 12.45
C SER A 285 -18.64 -25.14 13.95
N SER A 286 -18.66 -26.16 14.81
CA SER A 286 -18.55 -25.99 16.27
C SER A 286 -17.25 -25.33 16.70
N GLU A 287 -16.11 -25.71 16.11
CA GLU A 287 -14.78 -25.19 16.45
C GLU A 287 -14.63 -23.71 16.06
N ILE A 288 -15.29 -23.31 14.95
CA ILE A 288 -15.34 -21.92 14.49
C ILE A 288 -16.19 -21.07 15.45
N LEU A 289 -17.34 -21.58 15.88
CA LEU A 289 -18.22 -20.90 16.86
C LEU A 289 -17.56 -20.78 18.24
N GLU A 290 -16.79 -21.79 18.67
CA GLU A 290 -16.04 -21.75 19.93
C GLU A 290 -14.91 -20.73 19.88
N ARG A 291 -14.11 -20.68 18.81
CA ARG A 291 -13.10 -19.62 18.60
C ARG A 291 -13.72 -18.23 18.57
N ALA A 292 -14.90 -18.07 17.95
CA ALA A 292 -15.61 -16.79 17.94
C ALA A 292 -16.03 -16.35 19.35
N ARG A 293 -16.59 -17.26 20.17
CA ARG A 293 -16.93 -16.99 21.58
C ARG A 293 -15.70 -16.63 22.41
N ALA A 294 -14.60 -17.35 22.23
CA ALA A 294 -13.33 -17.07 22.92
C ALA A 294 -12.76 -15.69 22.56
N ALA A 295 -12.89 -15.27 21.30
CA ALA A 295 -12.49 -13.94 20.84
C ALA A 295 -13.35 -12.82 21.46
N ILE A 296 -14.68 -12.98 21.49
CA ILE A 296 -15.60 -12.02 22.13
C ILE A 296 -15.26 -11.86 23.62
N ALA A 297 -15.18 -12.98 24.35
CA ALA A 297 -14.82 -12.96 25.77
C ALA A 297 -13.41 -12.42 26.05
N SER A 298 -12.52 -12.38 25.05
CA SER A 298 -11.20 -11.72 25.15
C SER A 298 -11.33 -10.19 24.98
N ALA A 299 -12.10 -9.74 23.98
CA ALA A 299 -12.35 -8.33 23.73
C ALA A 299 -13.09 -7.65 24.89
N GLU A 300 -14.06 -8.33 25.52
CA GLU A 300 -14.76 -7.84 26.71
C GLU A 300 -13.81 -7.65 27.90
N ARG A 301 -12.92 -8.62 28.17
CA ARG A 301 -11.89 -8.52 29.22
C ARG A 301 -10.90 -7.38 28.96
N ALA A 302 -10.45 -7.20 27.71
CA ALA A 302 -9.59 -6.08 27.34
C ALA A 302 -10.31 -4.73 27.55
N THR A 303 -11.60 -4.65 27.20
CA THR A 303 -12.42 -3.43 27.38
C THR A 303 -12.66 -3.13 28.86
N ALA A 304 -12.87 -4.16 29.70
CA ALA A 304 -12.99 -3.99 31.15
C ALA A 304 -11.68 -3.50 31.79
N ALA A 305 -10.54 -4.08 31.39
CA ALA A 305 -9.22 -3.64 31.85
C ALA A 305 -8.91 -2.19 31.45
N ALA A 306 -9.27 -1.78 30.22
CA ALA A 306 -9.11 -0.41 29.76
C ALA A 306 -9.94 0.59 30.58
N ARG A 307 -11.18 0.24 30.96
CA ARG A 307 -12.01 1.07 31.85
C ARG A 307 -11.43 1.16 33.27
N ALA A 308 -10.95 0.06 33.83
CA ALA A 308 -10.31 0.05 35.14
C ALA A 308 -9.04 0.93 35.16
N ALA A 309 -8.21 0.86 34.12
CA ALA A 309 -7.05 1.74 33.96
C ALA A 309 -7.44 3.23 33.83
N ALA A 310 -8.53 3.54 33.13
CA ALA A 310 -9.03 4.91 32.98
C ALA A 310 -9.52 5.51 34.32
N GLU A 311 -10.19 4.74 35.18
CA GLU A 311 -10.57 5.21 36.52
C GLU A 311 -9.37 5.37 37.45
N LEU A 312 -8.38 4.46 37.41
CA LEU A 312 -7.13 4.63 38.16
C LEU A 312 -6.36 5.89 37.71
N ALA A 313 -6.33 6.18 36.41
CA ALA A 313 -5.73 7.40 35.88
C ALA A 313 -6.46 8.67 36.36
N LYS A 314 -7.80 8.66 36.40
CA LYS A 314 -8.59 9.77 36.98
C LYS A 314 -8.28 9.98 38.47
N ILE A 315 -8.16 8.91 39.26
CA ILE A 315 -7.84 9.00 40.68
C ILE A 315 -6.45 9.62 40.88
N GLN A 316 -5.44 9.18 40.12
CA GLN A 316 -4.09 9.77 40.18
C GLN A 316 -4.07 11.26 39.78
N TYR A 317 -4.76 11.65 38.71
CA TYR A 317 -4.87 13.06 38.31
C TYR A 317 -5.72 13.91 39.27
N GLY A 318 -6.66 13.31 40.00
CA GLY A 318 -7.41 13.97 41.07
C GLY A 318 -6.54 14.27 42.28
N MET A 319 -5.72 13.31 42.72
CA MET A 319 -4.81 13.50 43.87
C MET A 319 -3.65 14.48 43.59
N GLN A 320 -3.33 14.78 42.33
CA GLN A 320 -2.34 15.81 41.97
C GLN A 320 -2.91 17.24 41.90
N LYS A 321 -4.18 17.45 42.31
CA LYS A 321 -4.84 18.77 42.33
C LYS A 321 -5.49 19.10 43.69
N SER A 322 -4.99 18.48 44.76
CA SER A 322 -5.34 18.75 46.16
C SER A 322 -4.11 19.18 46.96
#